data_AF-A0A9P0JJZ8-F1
#
_entry.id   AF-A0A9P0JJZ8-F1
#
_cell.length_a   1.000
_cell.length_b   1.000
_cell.length_c   1.000
_cell.angle_alpha   90.00
_cell.angle_beta   90.00
_cell.angle_gamma   90.00
#
_symmetry.space_group_name_H-M   'P 1'
#
loop_
_entity.id
_entity.type
_entity.pdbx_description
1 polymer ?
#
loop_
_entity_poly.entity_id
_entity_poly.type
_entity_poly.pdbx_seq_one_letter_code
_entity_poly.pdbx_strand_id
1 'polypeptide(L)'
;MFQRNVFFPQHLEEKIKDHKILEVLYEEARSNILNGRYPCEVIHYIMLGGIQARIELGPYNPLVHSTHYFREEQTKFLPIHVRKSSTWTWLPISSKNSAEVRLLEQFKRIPNSATNRKLMKKYLEFCWSLPFYGSAFFEGQIEQPVRGLPSLITHQDIPVLVAINSKGMYIIDDIQCVVLLGLRFEEFSWEYARPSKEGDPNCLPCLFVQFMVVENGARVSKILQVFSRQASLMDNLIVFFVNQLKSKSNDETDKSLDNQVNNENETHSSLIMTSVHSTTLPSLSNKLSRLTLATFDEDGHCIGQMGSWSISY
;
A
#
# COMPACT_ATOMS: atom_id res chain seq x y z
N MET A 1 -18.93 11.94 -0.61
CA MET A 1 -18.28 10.77 -1.23
C MET A 1 -18.43 9.62 -0.26
N PHE A 2 -18.98 8.47 -0.68
CA PHE A 2 -19.00 7.27 0.15
C PHE A 2 -17.65 6.57 0.04
N GLN A 3 -17.10 6.13 1.17
CA GLN A 3 -15.81 5.45 1.25
C GLN A 3 -15.95 4.19 2.10
N ARG A 4 -15.08 3.21 1.84
CA ARG A 4 -14.90 2.01 2.64
C ARG A 4 -14.59 2.39 4.08
N ASN A 5 -15.31 1.80 5.01
CA ASN A 5 -14.96 1.93 6.42
C ASN A 5 -13.64 1.18 6.70
N VAL A 6 -12.60 1.88 7.15
CA VAL A 6 -11.29 1.31 7.48
C VAL A 6 -11.38 0.18 8.51
N PHE A 7 -12.39 0.21 9.38
CA PHE A 7 -12.64 -0.80 10.41
C PHE A 7 -13.41 -2.03 9.91
N PHE A 8 -13.96 -1.99 8.69
CA PHE A 8 -14.72 -3.10 8.13
C PHE A 8 -13.77 -4.26 7.76
N PRO A 9 -14.00 -5.50 8.22
CA PRO A 9 -13.12 -6.62 7.92
C PRO A 9 -13.16 -7.02 6.43
N GLN A 10 -11.99 -7.12 5.80
CA GLN A 10 -11.86 -7.48 4.38
C GLN A 10 -12.52 -8.85 4.05
N HIS A 11 -12.38 -9.86 4.92
CA HIS A 11 -12.95 -11.19 4.68
C HIS A 11 -14.50 -11.21 4.64
N LEU A 12 -15.17 -10.20 5.21
CA LEU A 12 -16.61 -10.02 5.08
C LEU A 12 -16.95 -9.31 3.77
N GLU A 13 -16.10 -8.35 3.37
CA GLU A 13 -16.20 -7.63 2.11
C GLU A 13 -16.11 -8.54 0.90
N GLU A 14 -15.19 -9.51 0.92
CA GLU A 14 -14.99 -10.51 -0.13
C GLU A 14 -16.24 -11.38 -0.40
N LYS A 15 -17.13 -11.47 0.59
CA LYS A 15 -18.39 -12.24 0.52
C LYS A 15 -19.56 -11.42 -0.04
N ILE A 16 -19.38 -10.11 -0.24
CA ILE A 16 -20.44 -9.22 -0.73
C ILE A 16 -20.79 -9.58 -2.19
N LYS A 17 -22.09 -9.73 -2.42
CA LYS A 17 -22.67 -10.00 -3.76
C LYS A 17 -23.52 -8.85 -4.29
N ASP A 18 -23.86 -7.90 -3.43
CA ASP A 18 -24.67 -6.73 -3.80
C ASP A 18 -23.95 -5.90 -4.87
N HIS A 19 -24.66 -5.59 -5.95
CA HIS A 19 -24.06 -4.94 -7.10
C HIS A 19 -23.65 -3.49 -6.81
N LYS A 20 -24.47 -2.74 -6.06
CA LYS A 20 -24.22 -1.32 -5.78
C LYS A 20 -23.04 -1.16 -4.83
N ILE A 21 -22.93 -2.04 -3.84
CA ILE A 21 -21.78 -2.04 -2.93
C ILE A 21 -20.49 -2.38 -3.70
N LEU A 22 -20.52 -3.38 -4.57
CA LEU A 22 -19.36 -3.71 -5.42
C LEU A 22 -18.95 -2.56 -6.34
N GLU A 23 -19.91 -1.82 -6.89
CA GLU A 23 -19.65 -0.64 -7.71
C GLU A 23 -18.94 0.46 -6.90
N VAL A 24 -19.42 0.77 -5.69
CA VAL A 24 -18.78 1.76 -4.81
C VAL A 24 -17.36 1.35 -4.41
N LEU A 25 -17.17 0.08 -4.00
CA LEU A 25 -15.84 -0.45 -3.66
C LEU A 25 -14.90 -0.40 -4.87
N TYR A 26 -15.40 -0.75 -6.06
CA TYR A 26 -14.64 -0.69 -7.30
C TYR A 26 -14.21 0.74 -7.63
N GLU A 27 -15.11 1.73 -7.54
CA GLU A 27 -14.76 3.12 -7.85
C GLU A 27 -13.70 3.68 -6.89
N GLU A 28 -13.78 3.33 -5.60
CA GLU A 28 -12.74 3.68 -4.64
C GLU A 28 -11.40 2.99 -4.95
N ALA A 29 -11.42 1.69 -5.24
CA ALA A 29 -10.22 0.94 -5.60
C ALA A 29 -9.57 1.46 -6.90
N ARG A 30 -10.39 1.80 -7.90
CA ARG A 30 -9.98 2.44 -9.15
C ARG A 30 -9.31 3.78 -8.88
N SER A 31 -9.92 4.61 -8.05
CA SER A 31 -9.33 5.90 -7.63
C SER A 31 -7.97 5.69 -6.96
N ASN A 32 -7.85 4.73 -6.04
CA ASN A 32 -6.58 4.43 -5.36
C ASN A 32 -5.50 3.91 -6.32
N ILE A 33 -5.86 3.14 -7.35
CA ILE A 33 -4.94 2.69 -8.40
C ILE A 33 -4.45 3.86 -9.26
N LEU A 34 -5.37 4.70 -9.75
CA LEU A 34 -5.05 5.82 -10.64
C LEU A 34 -4.22 6.91 -9.94
N ASN A 35 -4.47 7.13 -8.65
CA ASN A 35 -3.75 8.10 -7.81
C ASN A 35 -2.48 7.52 -7.17
N GLY A 36 -2.05 6.32 -7.54
CA GLY A 36 -0.78 5.75 -7.06
C GLY A 36 -0.76 5.28 -5.61
N ARG A 37 -1.91 5.33 -4.92
CA ARG A 37 -2.09 4.85 -3.55
C ARG A 37 -1.98 3.33 -3.44
N TYR A 38 -2.23 2.62 -4.53
CA TYR A 38 -2.02 1.17 -4.66
C TYR A 38 -0.84 0.84 -5.60
N PRO A 39 0.42 0.98 -5.13
CA PRO A 39 1.63 0.53 -5.84
C PRO A 39 1.56 -0.93 -6.29
N CYS A 40 1.73 -1.19 -7.59
CA CYS A 40 1.91 -2.55 -8.10
C CYS A 40 2.79 -2.55 -9.36
N GLU A 41 3.09 -3.72 -9.90
CA GLU A 41 3.89 -3.80 -11.12
C GLU A 41 3.13 -3.22 -12.32
N VAL A 42 3.87 -2.64 -13.28
CA VAL A 42 3.31 -2.04 -14.51
C VAL A 42 2.36 -2.99 -15.25
N ILE A 43 2.64 -4.29 -15.27
CA ILE A 43 1.76 -5.26 -15.93
C ILE A 43 0.36 -5.32 -15.29
N HIS A 44 0.28 -5.16 -13.96
CA HIS A 44 -0.98 -5.15 -13.23
C HIS A 44 -1.75 -3.86 -13.48
N TYR A 45 -1.09 -2.69 -13.52
CA TYR A 45 -1.74 -1.44 -13.92
C TYR A 45 -2.37 -1.53 -15.31
N ILE A 46 -1.65 -2.13 -16.27
CA ILE A 46 -2.15 -2.30 -17.63
C ILE A 46 -3.34 -3.27 -17.68
N MET A 47 -3.28 -4.38 -16.93
CA MET A 47 -4.39 -5.32 -16.79
C MET A 47 -5.64 -4.65 -16.18
N LEU A 48 -5.47 -3.94 -15.07
CA LEU A 48 -6.54 -3.21 -14.39
C LEU A 48 -7.12 -2.09 -15.27
N GLY A 49 -6.27 -1.35 -15.98
CA GLY A 49 -6.69 -0.36 -16.97
C GLY A 49 -7.54 -0.97 -18.09
N GLY A 50 -7.21 -2.19 -18.55
CA GLY A 50 -8.03 -2.90 -19.53
C GLY A 50 -9.42 -3.27 -18.99
N ILE A 51 -9.49 -3.67 -17.71
CA ILE A 51 -10.76 -3.92 -17.01
C ILE A 51 -11.57 -2.61 -16.89
N GLN A 52 -10.93 -1.51 -16.49
CA GLN A 52 -11.55 -0.18 -16.41
C GLN A 52 -12.13 0.25 -17.75
N ALA A 53 -11.34 0.16 -18.82
CA ALA A 53 -11.79 0.47 -20.17
C ALA A 53 -12.98 -0.38 -20.59
N ARG A 54 -13.01 -1.67 -20.23
CA ARG A 54 -14.13 -2.55 -20.54
C ARG A 54 -15.42 -2.23 -19.79
N ILE A 55 -15.31 -1.76 -18.54
CA ILE A 55 -16.44 -1.33 -17.73
C ILE A 55 -17.00 0.00 -18.27
N GLU A 56 -16.13 0.94 -18.63
CA GLU A 56 -16.50 2.29 -19.08
C GLU A 56 -16.97 2.34 -20.54
N LEU A 57 -16.26 1.66 -21.45
CA LEU A 57 -16.47 1.78 -22.91
C LEU A 57 -17.33 0.65 -23.49
N GLY A 58 -17.61 -0.40 -22.70
CA GLY A 58 -18.26 -1.60 -23.21
C GLY A 58 -17.34 -2.47 -24.07
N PRO A 59 -17.89 -3.38 -24.90
CA PRO A 59 -17.12 -4.30 -25.74
C PRO A 59 -16.17 -3.59 -26.72
N TYR A 60 -15.13 -4.31 -27.15
CA TYR A 60 -14.18 -3.79 -28.13
C TYR A 60 -14.86 -3.47 -29.48
N ASN A 61 -14.69 -2.24 -29.98
CA ASN A 61 -15.09 -1.81 -31.30
C ASN A 61 -13.85 -1.30 -32.05
N PRO A 62 -13.36 -2.01 -33.10
CA PRO A 62 -12.15 -1.62 -33.82
C PRO A 62 -12.26 -0.28 -34.57
N LEU A 63 -13.46 0.22 -34.83
CA LEU A 63 -13.67 1.51 -35.49
C LEU A 63 -13.46 2.70 -34.54
N VAL A 64 -13.57 2.46 -33.23
CA VAL A 64 -13.47 3.50 -32.19
C VAL A 64 -12.21 3.32 -31.36
N HIS A 65 -11.97 2.09 -30.90
CA HIS A 65 -10.94 1.76 -29.93
C HIS A 65 -9.62 1.42 -30.64
N SER A 66 -8.81 2.44 -30.86
CA SER A 66 -7.48 2.34 -31.49
C SER A 66 -6.35 2.60 -30.50
N THR A 67 -5.10 2.35 -30.91
CA THR A 67 -3.92 2.73 -30.12
C THR A 67 -3.87 4.23 -29.88
N HIS A 68 -4.34 5.02 -30.86
CA HIS A 68 -4.44 6.47 -30.74
C HIS A 68 -5.46 6.87 -29.67
N TYR A 69 -6.65 6.25 -29.66
CA TYR A 69 -7.65 6.50 -28.62
C TYR A 69 -7.08 6.29 -27.21
N PHE A 70 -6.42 5.15 -26.98
CA PHE A 70 -5.82 4.86 -25.68
C PHE A 70 -4.59 5.69 -25.36
N ARG A 71 -3.99 6.40 -26.33
CA ARG A 71 -2.92 7.38 -26.09
C ARG A 71 -3.49 8.68 -25.54
N GLU A 72 -4.59 9.16 -26.09
CA GLU A 72 -5.24 10.39 -25.63
C GLU A 72 -5.91 10.18 -24.27
N GLU A 73 -6.45 8.98 -24.02
CA GLU A 73 -7.26 8.67 -22.84
C GLU A 73 -6.47 7.96 -21.72
N GLN A 74 -5.14 7.99 -21.74
CA GLN A 74 -4.31 7.25 -20.77
C GLN A 74 -4.63 7.63 -19.32
N THR A 75 -5.00 8.88 -19.04
CA THR A 75 -5.25 9.38 -17.68
C THR A 75 -6.48 8.74 -17.03
N LYS A 76 -7.45 8.27 -17.82
CA LYS A 76 -8.65 7.56 -17.33
C LYS A 76 -8.35 6.13 -16.86
N PHE A 77 -7.26 5.54 -17.38
CA PHE A 77 -7.00 4.12 -17.25
C PHE A 77 -5.66 3.78 -16.57
N LEU A 78 -4.71 4.71 -16.53
CA LEU A 78 -3.34 4.46 -16.05
C LEU A 78 -2.82 5.56 -15.12
N PRO A 79 -2.09 5.19 -14.04
CA PRO A 79 -1.44 6.14 -13.14
C PRO A 79 -0.27 6.86 -13.83
N ILE A 80 0.13 8.02 -13.27
CA ILE A 80 1.07 8.96 -13.91
C ILE A 80 2.40 8.33 -14.35
N HIS A 81 3.00 7.47 -13.53
CA HIS A 81 4.29 6.85 -13.80
C HIS A 81 4.26 5.77 -14.89
N VAL A 82 3.07 5.22 -15.21
CA VAL A 82 2.90 4.25 -16.32
C VAL A 82 2.63 4.96 -17.64
N ARG A 83 2.04 6.16 -17.57
CA ARG A 83 1.75 6.97 -18.75
C ARG A 83 3.06 7.35 -19.44
N LYS A 84 3.02 7.40 -20.77
CA LYS A 84 4.11 8.05 -21.52
C LYS A 84 3.85 9.55 -21.54
N SER A 85 4.90 10.34 -21.36
CA SER A 85 4.78 11.80 -21.46
C SER A 85 4.30 12.20 -22.85
N SER A 86 3.29 13.07 -22.89
CA SER A 86 2.80 13.72 -24.11
C SER A 86 3.82 14.68 -24.73
N THR A 87 5.01 14.86 -24.14
CA THR A 87 6.03 15.81 -24.65
C THR A 87 6.81 15.31 -25.88
N TRP A 88 6.65 14.06 -26.30
CA TRP A 88 7.19 13.51 -27.56
C TRP A 88 6.10 13.26 -28.62
N THR A 89 5.08 14.13 -28.67
CA THR A 89 3.96 14.06 -29.64
C THR A 89 4.34 14.28 -31.09
N TRP A 90 5.55 14.77 -31.42
CA TRP A 90 5.92 15.00 -32.82
C TRP A 90 6.18 13.71 -33.61
N LEU A 91 6.44 12.57 -32.95
CA LEU A 91 6.58 11.27 -33.61
C LEU A 91 5.52 10.28 -33.12
N PRO A 92 4.51 9.93 -33.94
CA PRO A 92 3.44 9.01 -33.58
C PRO A 92 3.89 7.53 -33.54
N ILE A 93 5.16 7.25 -33.24
CA ILE A 93 5.71 5.90 -33.23
C ILE A 93 5.47 5.29 -31.85
N SER A 94 4.31 4.64 -31.69
CA SER A 94 4.12 3.75 -30.56
C SER A 94 5.09 2.57 -30.71
N SER A 95 5.99 2.39 -29.75
CA SER A 95 6.71 1.13 -29.68
C SER A 95 5.71 -0.01 -29.42
N LYS A 96 5.97 -1.22 -29.94
CA LYS A 96 5.11 -2.40 -29.73
C LYS A 96 4.85 -2.71 -28.25
N ASN A 97 5.73 -2.24 -27.36
CA ASN A 97 5.64 -2.45 -25.91
C ASN A 97 5.16 -1.21 -25.13
N SER A 98 4.59 -0.21 -25.81
CA SER A 98 4.05 0.98 -25.16
C SER A 98 2.87 0.66 -24.24
N ALA A 99 2.60 1.55 -23.28
CA ALA A 99 1.49 1.39 -22.36
C ALA A 99 0.15 1.37 -23.10
N GLU A 100 -0.06 2.27 -24.08
CA GLU A 100 -1.31 2.33 -24.84
C GLU A 100 -1.55 1.09 -25.71
N VAL A 101 -0.50 0.48 -26.29
CA VAL A 101 -0.63 -0.76 -27.08
C VAL A 101 -0.99 -1.92 -26.16
N ARG A 102 -0.27 -2.08 -25.05
CA ARG A 102 -0.53 -3.17 -24.09
C ARG A 102 -1.90 -3.01 -23.43
N LEU A 103 -2.35 -1.78 -23.18
CA LEU A 103 -3.69 -1.48 -22.66
C LEU A 103 -4.77 -1.90 -23.66
N LEU A 104 -4.63 -1.51 -24.94
CA LEU A 104 -5.53 -1.93 -26.01
C LEU A 104 -5.58 -3.46 -26.14
N GLU A 105 -4.44 -4.14 -26.04
CA GLU A 105 -4.37 -5.60 -26.06
C GLU A 105 -5.11 -6.25 -24.89
N GLN A 106 -4.93 -5.73 -23.66
CA GLN A 106 -5.69 -6.23 -22.51
C GLN A 106 -7.19 -6.01 -22.68
N PHE A 107 -7.59 -4.84 -23.15
CA PHE A 107 -8.99 -4.53 -23.42
C PHE A 107 -9.61 -5.47 -24.47
N LYS A 108 -8.91 -5.74 -25.58
CA LYS A 108 -9.34 -6.70 -26.62
C LYS A 108 -9.52 -8.13 -26.12
N ARG A 109 -8.72 -8.55 -25.14
CA ARG A 109 -8.76 -9.93 -24.60
C ARG A 109 -9.96 -10.18 -23.71
N ILE A 110 -10.67 -9.15 -23.23
CA ILE A 110 -11.80 -9.34 -22.32
C ILE A 110 -13.02 -9.84 -23.12
N PRO A 111 -13.61 -11.00 -22.77
CA PRO A 111 -14.73 -11.57 -23.52
C PRO A 111 -15.96 -10.64 -23.56
N ASN A 112 -16.69 -10.66 -24.68
CA ASN A 112 -17.94 -9.91 -24.83
C ASN A 112 -19.01 -10.34 -23.80
N SER A 113 -18.98 -11.60 -23.37
CA SER A 113 -19.88 -12.16 -22.33
C SER A 113 -19.54 -11.72 -20.91
N ALA A 114 -18.42 -11.01 -20.68
CA ALA A 114 -18.06 -10.51 -19.37
C ALA A 114 -19.00 -9.36 -18.94
N THR A 115 -19.72 -9.57 -17.84
CA THR A 115 -20.57 -8.55 -17.21
C THR A 115 -19.74 -7.60 -16.34
N ASN A 116 -20.14 -6.33 -16.22
CA ASN A 116 -19.47 -5.35 -15.34
C ASN A 116 -19.30 -5.87 -13.91
N ARG A 117 -20.30 -6.53 -13.33
CA ARG A 117 -20.21 -7.14 -12.00
C ARG A 117 -19.03 -8.13 -11.85
N LYS A 118 -18.81 -9.00 -12.84
CA LYS A 118 -17.69 -9.96 -12.85
C LYS A 118 -16.35 -9.24 -12.99
N LEU A 119 -16.31 -8.18 -13.79
CA LEU A 119 -15.12 -7.38 -14.03
C LEU A 119 -14.72 -6.55 -12.80
N MET A 120 -15.68 -5.87 -12.17
CA MET A 120 -15.51 -5.16 -10.90
C MET A 120 -15.02 -6.12 -9.81
N LYS A 121 -15.63 -7.31 -9.71
CA LYS A 121 -15.17 -8.32 -8.75
C LYS A 121 -13.74 -8.77 -9.03
N LYS A 122 -13.38 -9.06 -10.28
CA LYS A 122 -12.00 -9.43 -10.65
C LYS A 122 -11.00 -8.31 -10.34
N TYR A 123 -11.40 -7.06 -10.52
CA TYR A 123 -10.60 -5.89 -10.15
C TYR A 123 -10.37 -5.85 -8.64
N LEU A 124 -11.44 -5.99 -7.86
CA LEU A 124 -11.40 -6.01 -6.40
C LEU A 124 -10.60 -7.20 -5.86
N GLU A 125 -10.71 -8.39 -6.43
CA GLU A 125 -9.92 -9.57 -6.07
C GLU A 125 -8.42 -9.31 -6.17
N PHE A 126 -7.97 -8.59 -7.21
CA PHE A 126 -6.59 -8.13 -7.27
C PHE A 126 -6.29 -7.12 -6.16
N CYS A 127 -7.11 -6.10 -5.98
CA CYS A 127 -6.88 -5.08 -4.96
C CYS A 127 -6.86 -5.65 -3.54
N TRP A 128 -7.73 -6.60 -3.20
CA TRP A 128 -7.79 -7.31 -1.92
C TRP A 128 -6.50 -8.06 -1.59
N SER A 129 -5.76 -8.50 -2.61
CA SER A 129 -4.46 -9.14 -2.43
C SER A 129 -3.35 -8.17 -1.99
N LEU A 130 -3.55 -6.86 -2.18
CA LEU A 130 -2.57 -5.85 -1.82
C LEU A 130 -2.54 -5.64 -0.29
N PRO A 131 -1.35 -5.51 0.32
CA PRO A 131 -1.23 -5.41 1.77
C PRO A 131 -1.81 -4.10 2.31
N PHE A 132 -1.75 -3.01 1.55
CA PHE A 132 -2.28 -1.68 1.90
C PHE A 132 -3.72 -1.45 1.40
N TYR A 133 -4.43 -2.48 0.93
CA TYR A 133 -5.84 -2.34 0.55
C TYR A 133 -6.70 -1.85 1.73
N GLY A 134 -7.66 -0.98 1.45
CA GLY A 134 -8.60 -0.47 2.45
C GLY A 134 -7.98 0.36 3.57
N SER A 135 -6.77 0.91 3.35
CA SER A 135 -6.09 1.79 4.29
C SER A 135 -6.72 3.17 4.38
N ALA A 136 -6.67 3.75 5.59
CA ALA A 136 -6.69 5.20 5.72
C ALA A 136 -5.33 5.75 5.27
N PHE A 137 -5.35 6.80 4.45
CA PHE A 137 -4.15 7.45 3.93
C PHE A 137 -3.98 8.81 4.59
N PHE A 138 -2.78 9.05 5.09
CA PHE A 138 -2.39 10.28 5.74
C PHE A 138 -1.22 10.91 5.00
N GLU A 139 -1.21 12.23 4.91
CA GLU A 139 -0.11 12.98 4.31
C GLU A 139 1.02 13.09 5.33
N GLY A 140 2.24 12.75 4.92
CA GLY A 140 3.44 12.88 5.73
C GLY A 140 4.64 13.30 4.90
N GLN A 141 5.75 13.53 5.58
CA GLN A 141 7.02 13.78 4.94
C GLN A 141 8.14 13.11 5.72
N ILE A 142 9.16 12.64 5.02
CA ILE A 142 10.36 12.01 5.58
C ILE A 142 11.59 12.73 5.05
N GLU A 143 12.68 12.74 5.80
CA GLU A 143 13.90 13.39 5.34
C GLU A 143 14.50 12.66 4.14
N GLN A 144 14.96 13.43 3.15
CA GLN A 144 15.66 12.88 1.99
C GLN A 144 17.00 12.24 2.40
N PRO A 145 17.30 11.01 1.96
CA PRO A 145 18.61 10.40 2.20
C PRO A 145 19.70 11.22 1.51
N VAL A 146 20.65 11.71 2.31
CA VAL A 146 21.77 12.50 1.78
C VAL A 146 22.77 11.58 1.09
N ARG A 147 23.02 11.79 -0.21
CA ARG A 147 24.08 11.09 -0.95
C ARG A 147 24.89 12.06 -1.82
N GLY A 148 26.20 12.15 -1.54
CA GLY A 148 27.16 12.88 -2.37
C GLY A 148 27.16 14.42 -2.20
N LEU A 149 27.95 15.08 -3.06
CA LEU A 149 28.14 16.55 -3.09
C LEU A 149 26.90 17.43 -3.32
N PRO A 150 25.75 16.96 -3.89
CA PRO A 150 24.54 17.77 -4.00
C PRO A 150 23.90 18.16 -2.65
N SER A 151 24.37 17.63 -1.51
CA SER A 151 23.83 17.93 -0.17
C SER A 151 23.93 19.39 0.26
N LEU A 152 24.76 20.20 -0.42
CA LEU A 152 25.02 21.59 -0.03
C LEU A 152 23.95 22.59 -0.46
N ILE A 153 22.98 22.20 -1.31
CA ILE A 153 22.13 23.18 -2.01
C ILE A 153 20.64 23.07 -1.66
N THR A 154 20.11 21.88 -1.33
CA THR A 154 18.71 21.75 -0.86
C THR A 154 18.51 20.45 -0.06
N HIS A 155 18.26 20.53 1.25
CA HIS A 155 17.58 19.47 1.99
C HIS A 155 16.08 19.70 1.82
N GLN A 156 15.39 18.85 1.06
CA GLN A 156 13.93 18.88 0.98
C GLN A 156 13.37 17.59 1.54
N ASP A 157 12.40 17.70 2.44
CA ASP A 157 11.64 16.54 2.89
C ASP A 157 10.90 15.94 1.69
N ILE A 158 10.87 14.61 1.64
CA ILE A 158 10.16 13.85 0.62
C ILE A 158 8.72 13.68 1.09
N PRO A 159 7.71 14.20 0.36
CA PRO A 159 6.32 13.92 0.67
C PRO A 159 6.03 12.43 0.47
N VAL A 160 5.28 11.85 1.40
CA VAL A 160 4.88 10.43 1.38
C VAL A 160 3.45 10.28 1.90
N LEU A 161 2.80 9.21 1.48
CA LEU A 161 1.57 8.74 2.10
C LEU A 161 1.88 7.69 3.17
N VAL A 162 1.30 7.87 4.35
CA VAL A 162 1.24 6.85 5.40
C VAL A 162 -0.09 6.14 5.29
N ALA A 163 -0.07 4.88 4.88
CA ALA A 163 -1.24 4.04 4.75
C ALA A 163 -1.35 3.10 5.95
N ILE A 164 -2.46 3.16 6.69
CA ILE A 164 -2.70 2.32 7.88
C ILE A 164 -4.02 1.57 7.71
N ASN A 165 -3.99 0.26 7.90
CA ASN A 165 -5.17 -0.62 7.89
C ASN A 165 -5.07 -1.70 8.97
N SER A 166 -6.00 -2.66 8.96
CA SER A 166 -6.00 -3.80 9.89
C SER A 166 -4.80 -4.74 9.80
N LYS A 167 -3.97 -4.63 8.75
CA LYS A 167 -2.79 -5.50 8.53
C LYS A 167 -1.50 -4.84 9.04
N GLY A 168 -1.41 -3.51 9.01
CA GLY A 168 -0.21 -2.80 9.42
C GLY A 168 -0.15 -1.37 8.88
N MET A 169 1.08 -0.88 8.75
CA MET A 169 1.41 0.46 8.27
C MET A 169 2.37 0.39 7.08
N TYR A 170 2.17 1.28 6.11
CA TYR A 170 2.95 1.35 4.88
C TYR A 170 3.32 2.80 4.56
N ILE A 171 4.57 3.04 4.17
CA ILE A 171 5.04 4.32 3.67
C ILE A 171 5.11 4.22 2.15
N ILE A 172 4.37 5.08 1.45
CA ILE A 172 4.19 5.04 0.00
C ILE A 172 4.64 6.38 -0.60
N ASP A 173 5.50 6.29 -1.60
CA ASP A 173 5.77 7.37 -2.55
C ASP A 173 4.73 7.21 -3.67
N ASP A 174 3.66 7.99 -3.62
CA ASP A 174 2.50 7.89 -4.52
C ASP A 174 2.80 8.47 -5.90
N ILE A 175 3.74 9.43 -5.99
CA ILE A 175 4.22 9.96 -7.27
C ILE A 175 5.00 8.91 -8.06
N GLN A 176 5.94 8.23 -7.40
CA GLN A 176 6.68 7.11 -8.02
C GLN A 176 5.89 5.79 -7.98
N CYS A 177 4.75 5.76 -7.29
CA CYS A 177 3.92 4.58 -7.03
C CYS A 177 4.72 3.39 -6.48
N VAL A 178 5.43 3.62 -5.38
CA VAL A 178 6.31 2.64 -4.76
C VAL A 178 6.08 2.58 -3.25
N VAL A 179 6.00 1.37 -2.70
CA VAL A 179 6.08 1.14 -1.25
C VAL A 179 7.54 1.27 -0.80
N LEU A 180 7.82 2.26 0.04
CA LEU A 180 9.14 2.51 0.63
C LEU A 180 9.40 1.61 1.84
N LEU A 181 8.39 1.40 2.67
CA LEU A 181 8.40 0.58 3.87
C LEU A 181 7.01 -0.03 4.09
N GLY A 182 6.95 -1.29 4.51
CA GLY A 182 5.73 -1.93 4.98
C GLY A 182 6.05 -2.69 6.26
N LEU A 183 5.19 -2.62 7.26
CA LEU A 183 5.38 -3.22 8.57
C LEU A 183 4.03 -3.71 9.12
N ARG A 184 3.95 -4.97 9.54
CA ARG A 184 2.84 -5.47 10.37
C ARG A 184 2.96 -4.93 11.79
N PHE A 185 1.88 -4.90 12.56
CA PHE A 185 1.90 -4.30 13.90
C PHE A 185 2.85 -4.99 14.89
N GLU A 186 3.16 -6.26 14.68
CA GLU A 186 4.15 -7.01 15.46
C GLU A 186 5.62 -6.76 15.02
N GLU A 187 5.83 -6.05 13.92
CA GLU A 187 7.17 -5.80 13.34
C GLU A 187 7.74 -4.43 13.74
N PHE A 188 6.97 -3.60 14.44
CA PHE A 188 7.43 -2.27 14.85
C PHE A 188 6.86 -1.82 16.19
N SER A 189 7.62 -0.97 16.87
CA SER A 189 7.13 -0.06 17.90
C SER A 189 7.03 1.35 17.34
N TRP A 190 6.15 2.16 17.91
CA TRP A 190 6.01 3.55 17.51
C TRP A 190 5.91 4.48 18.71
N GLU A 191 6.24 5.74 18.48
CA GLU A 191 6.07 6.82 19.45
C GLU A 191 5.56 8.07 18.74
N TYR A 192 4.46 8.63 19.25
CA TYR A 192 3.96 9.93 18.81
C TYR A 192 4.66 11.05 19.58
N ALA A 193 5.28 11.97 18.85
CA ALA A 193 5.89 13.16 19.41
C ALA A 193 5.14 14.43 18.98
N ARG A 194 4.78 15.24 19.96
CA ARG A 194 4.22 16.57 19.75
C ARG A 194 5.28 17.51 19.15
N PRO A 195 4.87 18.58 18.45
CA PRO A 195 5.79 19.64 18.05
C PRO A 195 6.59 20.15 19.26
N SER A 196 7.91 20.27 19.13
CA SER A 196 8.72 20.92 20.16
C SER A 196 8.36 22.40 20.35
N LYS A 197 7.75 23.02 19.34
CA LYS A 197 7.27 24.41 19.33
C LYS A 197 5.84 24.46 18.80
N GLU A 198 4.84 24.29 19.67
CA GLU A 198 3.42 24.25 19.27
C GLU A 198 2.92 25.50 18.50
N GLY A 199 3.57 26.65 18.66
CA GLY A 199 3.23 27.89 17.96
C GLY A 199 3.88 28.06 16.57
N ASP A 200 4.81 27.19 16.18
CA ASP A 200 5.48 27.26 14.88
C ASP A 200 4.81 26.30 13.88
N PRO A 201 4.14 26.80 12.82
CA PRO A 201 3.43 25.97 11.86
C PRO A 201 4.35 25.07 11.01
N ASN A 202 5.66 25.31 11.04
CA ASN A 202 6.69 24.50 10.38
C ASN A 202 7.28 23.44 11.33
N CYS A 203 7.02 23.52 12.63
CA CYS A 203 7.37 22.48 13.59
C CYS A 203 6.27 21.42 13.59
N LEU A 204 6.40 20.42 12.73
CA LEU A 204 5.39 19.37 12.61
C LEU A 204 5.49 18.37 13.77
N PRO A 205 4.35 17.80 14.22
CA PRO A 205 4.39 16.59 15.01
C PRO A 205 4.99 15.46 14.17
N CYS A 206 5.49 14.42 14.84
CA CYS A 206 6.01 13.27 14.14
C CYS A 206 5.63 11.95 14.79
N LEU A 207 5.70 10.90 13.99
CA LEU A 207 5.59 9.52 14.40
C LEU A 207 6.97 8.88 14.22
N PHE A 208 7.58 8.45 15.31
CA PHE A 208 8.77 7.60 15.26
C PHE A 208 8.35 6.16 15.09
N VAL A 209 9.01 5.45 14.18
CA VAL A 209 8.72 4.06 13.84
C VAL A 209 10.01 3.27 13.95
N GLN A 210 10.09 2.41 14.96
CA GLN A 210 11.25 1.58 15.22
C GLN A 210 10.98 0.13 14.82
N PHE A 211 11.87 -0.46 14.03
CA PHE A 211 11.73 -1.82 13.52
C PHE A 211 13.08 -2.52 13.38
N MET A 212 13.07 -3.85 13.44
CA MET A 212 14.28 -4.67 13.36
C MET A 212 14.56 -5.10 11.91
N VAL A 213 15.83 -5.06 11.51
CA VAL A 213 16.30 -5.52 10.19
C VAL A 213 17.58 -6.34 10.35
N VAL A 214 17.81 -7.30 9.45
CA VAL A 214 19.11 -7.97 9.34
C VAL A 214 19.95 -7.28 8.27
N GLU A 215 21.07 -6.66 8.65
CA GLU A 215 22.05 -6.05 7.75
C GLU A 215 23.41 -6.70 7.94
N ASN A 216 24.04 -7.13 6.85
CA ASN A 216 25.35 -7.81 6.87
C ASN A 216 25.42 -9.00 7.84
N GLY A 217 24.29 -9.70 8.07
CA GLY A 217 24.20 -10.85 8.98
C GLY A 217 23.98 -10.50 10.44
N ALA A 218 24.00 -9.22 10.82
CA ALA A 218 23.69 -8.75 12.17
C ALA A 218 22.26 -8.19 12.24
N ARG A 219 21.60 -8.40 13.39
CA ARG A 219 20.31 -7.73 13.67
C ARG A 219 20.59 -6.31 14.15
N VAL A 220 19.90 -5.35 13.55
CA VAL A 220 19.98 -3.94 13.89
C VAL A 220 18.58 -3.38 14.05
N SER A 221 18.43 -2.43 14.96
CA SER A 221 17.22 -1.63 15.11
C SER A 221 17.32 -0.39 14.23
N LYS A 222 16.26 -0.07 13.49
CA LYS A 222 16.16 1.14 12.67
C LYS A 222 15.00 2.01 13.14
N ILE A 223 15.20 3.32 13.14
CA ILE A 223 14.16 4.31 13.44
C ILE A 223 13.94 5.19 12.22
N LEU A 224 12.68 5.25 11.77
CA LEU A 224 12.19 6.21 10.79
C LEU A 224 11.39 7.30 11.52
N GLN A 225 11.64 8.56 11.17
CA GLN A 225 10.82 9.69 11.61
C GLN A 225 9.90 10.13 10.47
N VAL A 226 8.60 10.16 10.74
CA VAL A 226 7.60 10.66 9.79
C VAL A 226 6.97 11.92 10.35
N PHE A 227 7.18 13.05 9.68
CA PHE A 227 6.58 14.33 10.06
C PHE A 227 5.20 14.47 9.45
N SER A 228 4.20 14.84 10.24
CA SER A 228 2.83 15.03 9.75
C SER A 228 1.97 15.81 10.73
N ARG A 229 1.15 16.73 10.21
CA ARG A 229 0.06 17.37 10.97
C ARG A 229 -1.00 16.37 11.45
N GLN A 230 -1.03 15.17 10.86
CA GLN A 230 -1.99 14.11 11.13
C GLN A 230 -1.41 13.00 12.01
N ALA A 231 -0.20 13.16 12.55
CA ALA A 231 0.48 12.10 13.32
C ALA A 231 -0.33 11.62 14.54
N SER A 232 -1.10 12.49 15.20
CA SER A 232 -2.00 12.07 16.29
C SER A 232 -3.15 11.17 15.82
N LEU A 233 -3.65 11.36 14.59
CA LEU A 233 -4.66 10.48 14.00
C LEU A 233 -4.06 9.12 13.61
N MET A 234 -2.83 9.13 13.09
CA MET A 234 -2.06 7.91 12.81
C MET A 234 -1.88 7.08 14.09
N ASP A 235 -1.39 7.72 15.16
CA ASP A 235 -1.19 7.09 16.48
C ASP A 235 -2.46 6.43 17.01
N ASN A 236 -3.57 7.19 17.07
CA ASN A 236 -4.86 6.66 17.52
C ASN A 236 -5.35 5.46 16.69
N LEU A 237 -5.13 5.49 15.37
CA LEU A 237 -5.54 4.40 14.49
C LEU A 237 -4.67 3.14 14.68
N ILE A 238 -3.36 3.31 14.89
CA ILE A 238 -2.44 2.21 15.22
C ILE A 238 -2.83 1.60 16.57
N VAL A 239 -3.04 2.42 17.60
CA VAL A 239 -3.50 1.99 18.93
C VAL A 239 -4.79 1.15 18.81
N PHE A 240 -5.76 1.63 18.02
CA PHE A 240 -7.01 0.90 17.79
C PHE A 240 -6.77 -0.50 17.22
N PHE A 241 -5.99 -0.63 16.13
CA PHE A 241 -5.77 -1.91 15.50
C PHE A 241 -4.93 -2.86 16.36
N VAL A 242 -3.94 -2.35 17.08
CA VAL A 242 -3.13 -3.14 18.03
C VAL A 242 -4.00 -3.68 19.16
N ASN A 243 -4.90 -2.87 19.72
CA ASN A 243 -5.84 -3.31 20.76
C ASN A 243 -6.82 -4.36 20.23
N GLN A 244 -7.30 -4.20 18.99
CA GLN A 244 -8.16 -5.19 18.35
C GLN A 244 -7.43 -6.54 18.16
N LEU A 245 -6.15 -6.52 17.78
CA LEU A 245 -5.35 -7.74 17.63
C LEU A 245 -5.16 -8.45 18.97
N LYS A 246 -4.84 -7.72 20.04
CA LYS A 246 -4.70 -8.25 21.40
C LYS A 246 -6.00 -8.87 21.93
N SER A 247 -7.15 -8.25 21.65
CA SER A 247 -8.45 -8.80 22.04
C SER A 247 -8.74 -10.14 21.35
N LYS A 248 -8.44 -10.26 20.04
CA LYS A 248 -8.65 -11.51 19.31
C LYS A 248 -7.75 -12.65 19.79
N SER A 249 -6.48 -12.36 20.12
CA SER A 249 -5.57 -13.38 20.66
C SER A 249 -6.03 -13.90 22.02
N ASN A 250 -6.62 -13.02 22.85
CA ASN A 250 -7.16 -13.39 24.15
C ASN A 250 -8.43 -14.25 24.02
N ASP A 251 -9.35 -13.89 23.11
CA ASP A 251 -10.55 -14.69 22.83
C ASP A 251 -10.22 -16.11 22.29
N GLU A 252 -9.16 -16.25 21.50
CA GLU A 252 -8.71 -17.57 21.01
C GLU A 252 -8.06 -18.42 22.11
N THR A 253 -7.31 -17.79 23.02
CA THR A 253 -6.74 -18.49 24.18
C THR A 253 -7.82 -18.95 25.15
N ASP A 254 -8.81 -18.11 25.45
CA ASP A 254 -9.96 -18.48 26.31
C ASP A 254 -10.80 -19.60 25.70
N LYS A 255 -11.07 -19.56 24.39
CA LYS A 255 -11.78 -20.67 23.68
C LYS A 255 -10.97 -21.97 23.66
N SER A 256 -9.64 -21.91 23.66
CA SER A 256 -8.81 -23.11 23.75
C SER A 256 -8.79 -23.73 25.15
N LEU A 257 -8.94 -22.91 26.19
CA LEU A 257 -9.07 -23.37 27.58
C LEU A 257 -10.45 -23.99 27.84
N ASP A 258 -11.53 -23.39 27.33
CA ASP A 258 -12.89 -23.94 27.44
C ASP A 258 -13.07 -25.25 26.65
N ASN A 259 -12.37 -25.41 25.52
CA ASN A 259 -12.39 -26.66 24.75
C ASN A 259 -11.54 -27.78 25.36
N GLN A 260 -10.63 -27.48 26.29
CA GLN A 260 -9.90 -28.50 27.05
C GLN A 260 -10.69 -29.03 28.25
N VAL A 261 -11.65 -28.27 28.78
CA VAL A 261 -12.50 -28.72 29.91
C VAL A 261 -13.64 -29.65 29.45
N ASN A 262 -13.98 -29.67 28.15
CA ASN A 262 -15.14 -30.42 27.62
C ASN A 262 -14.82 -31.63 26.73
N ASN A 263 -13.56 -32.02 26.54
CA ASN A 263 -13.19 -33.15 25.67
C ASN A 263 -12.28 -34.17 26.36
N GLU A 264 -12.78 -34.80 27.42
CA GLU A 264 -12.42 -36.18 27.75
C GLU A 264 -13.48 -37.09 27.14
N ASN A 265 -13.41 -37.33 25.83
CA ASN A 265 -13.75 -38.59 25.16
C ASN A 265 -13.73 -38.43 23.63
N GLU A 266 -13.28 -39.49 22.98
CA GLU A 266 -13.29 -39.75 21.53
C GLU A 266 -12.07 -39.27 20.72
N THR A 267 -11.08 -40.17 20.72
CA THR A 267 -10.23 -40.51 19.58
C THR A 267 -10.98 -40.44 18.24
N HIS A 268 -10.51 -39.63 17.29
CA HIS A 268 -10.01 -40.05 15.96
C HIS A 268 -9.85 -38.87 14.98
N SER A 269 -8.68 -38.87 14.31
CA SER A 269 -8.50 -38.48 12.90
C SER A 269 -8.77 -37.02 12.50
N SER A 270 -7.77 -36.15 12.61
CA SER A 270 -7.83 -34.79 12.03
C SER A 270 -7.13 -34.73 10.68
N LEU A 271 -7.94 -34.47 9.66
CA LEU A 271 -7.59 -34.29 8.25
C LEU A 271 -6.63 -33.12 8.05
N ILE A 272 -5.54 -33.40 7.34
CA ILE A 272 -4.60 -32.41 6.81
C ILE A 272 -5.32 -31.63 5.71
N MET A 273 -5.79 -30.41 6.01
CA MET A 273 -6.21 -29.45 4.99
C MET A 273 -4.98 -28.73 4.44
N THR A 274 -4.65 -29.09 3.21
CA THR A 274 -3.67 -28.46 2.33
C THR A 274 -3.85 -26.94 2.29
N SER A 275 -2.81 -26.23 2.74
CA SER A 275 -2.59 -24.80 2.59
C SER A 275 -2.80 -24.37 1.13
N VAL A 276 -3.84 -23.58 0.90
CA VAL A 276 -4.03 -22.84 -0.34
C VAL A 276 -3.01 -21.72 -0.35
N HIS A 277 -2.15 -21.71 -1.37
CA HIS A 277 -1.10 -20.73 -1.60
C HIS A 277 -1.58 -19.29 -1.37
N SER A 278 -1.26 -18.73 -0.20
CA SER A 278 -1.27 -17.30 0.03
C SER A 278 -0.06 -16.72 -0.69
N THR A 279 -0.28 -15.91 -1.72
CA THR A 279 0.78 -15.04 -2.27
C THR A 279 1.12 -13.98 -1.23
N THR A 280 1.91 -14.38 -0.23
CA THR A 280 2.48 -13.51 0.79
C THR A 280 3.59 -12.70 0.14
N LEU A 281 3.28 -11.48 -0.31
CA LEU A 281 4.33 -10.48 -0.38
C LEU A 281 4.95 -10.41 1.03
N PRO A 282 6.29 -10.50 1.15
CA PRO A 282 6.94 -10.29 2.43
C PRO A 282 6.48 -8.94 2.97
N SER A 283 6.08 -8.92 4.23
CA SER A 283 5.60 -7.75 4.95
C SER A 283 6.56 -6.56 4.90
N LEU A 284 7.83 -6.81 4.61
CA LEU A 284 8.89 -5.83 4.53
C LEU A 284 9.34 -5.59 3.06
N SER A 285 8.78 -4.59 2.39
CA SER A 285 9.39 -4.02 1.18
C SER A 285 10.61 -3.21 1.62
N ASN A 286 11.81 -3.77 1.45
CA ASN A 286 13.06 -3.15 1.89
C ASN A 286 13.64 -2.20 0.84
N LYS A 287 13.02 -1.03 0.66
CA LYS A 287 13.68 0.10 -0.02
C LYS A 287 14.33 1.04 1.00
N LEU A 288 14.90 0.48 2.07
CA LEU A 288 15.50 1.20 3.20
C LEU A 288 16.56 2.21 2.77
N SER A 289 17.29 1.92 1.69
CA SER A 289 18.29 2.84 1.16
C SER A 289 17.69 4.15 0.62
N ARG A 290 16.37 4.20 0.38
CA ARG A 290 15.60 5.40 0.02
C ARG A 290 15.05 6.15 1.24
N LEU A 291 15.34 5.71 2.45
CA LEU A 291 14.88 6.31 3.70
C LEU A 291 16.06 6.86 4.49
N THR A 292 15.83 7.94 5.23
CA THR A 292 16.75 8.45 6.25
C THR A 292 16.41 7.77 7.56
N LEU A 293 17.34 6.93 8.06
CA LEU A 293 17.12 6.06 9.21
C LEU A 293 18.25 6.23 10.23
N ALA A 294 17.91 6.27 11.51
CA ALA A 294 18.88 6.03 12.58
C ALA A 294 18.99 4.51 12.80
N THR A 295 20.21 4.00 13.03
CA THR A 295 20.52 2.58 13.18
C THR A 295 21.24 2.34 14.50
N PHE A 296 20.76 1.34 15.24
CA PHE A 296 21.24 0.95 16.55
C PHE A 296 21.62 -0.53 16.55
N ASP A 297 22.68 -0.90 17.27
CA ASP A 297 23.06 -2.29 17.49
C ASP A 297 22.15 -2.98 18.52
N GLU A 298 22.43 -4.25 18.84
CA GLU A 298 21.65 -5.02 19.81
C GLU A 298 21.76 -4.48 21.24
N ASP A 299 22.86 -3.80 21.56
CA ASP A 299 23.09 -3.15 22.86
C ASP A 299 22.43 -1.76 22.95
N GLY A 300 21.84 -1.29 21.85
CA GLY A 300 21.18 0.02 21.77
C GLY A 300 22.15 1.18 21.52
N HIS A 301 23.42 0.91 21.19
CA HIS A 301 24.34 1.96 20.77
C HIS A 301 24.01 2.40 19.35
N CYS A 302 24.05 3.71 19.13
CA CYS A 302 23.81 4.26 17.81
C CYS A 302 25.05 4.04 16.92
N ILE A 303 24.88 3.25 15.86
CA ILE A 303 25.95 2.84 14.93
C ILE A 303 25.84 3.51 13.56
N GLY A 304 24.75 4.23 13.29
CA GLY A 304 24.61 5.01 12.07
C GLY A 304 23.45 6.00 12.14
N GLN A 305 23.69 7.24 11.73
CA GLN A 305 22.67 8.29 11.64
C GLN A 305 22.79 9.00 10.31
N MET A 306 21.65 9.39 9.75
CA MET A 306 21.56 10.19 8.53
C MET A 306 20.60 11.35 8.79
N GLY A 307 20.77 12.48 8.10
CA GLY A 307 19.86 13.63 8.23
C GLY A 307 19.90 14.28 9.62
N SER A 308 18.77 14.75 10.12
CA SER A 308 18.66 15.46 11.41
C SER A 308 19.11 14.63 12.61
N TRP A 309 19.12 13.31 12.47
CA TRP A 309 19.65 12.41 13.49
C TRP A 309 21.13 12.68 13.81
N SER A 310 21.91 13.13 12.83
CA SER A 310 23.37 13.34 12.98
C SER A 310 23.79 14.53 13.86
N ILE A 311 22.85 15.35 14.33
CA ILE A 311 23.12 16.58 15.10
C ILE A 311 22.93 16.37 16.61
N SER A 312 22.61 15.15 17.06
CA SER A 312 22.36 14.87 18.48
C SER A 312 23.66 14.47 19.22
N TYR A 313 24.39 15.46 19.75
CA TYR A 313 25.39 15.31 20.81
C TYR A 313 25.06 16.22 22.00
#